data_AF-A0A1V5R7L2-F1
#
_entry.id   AF-A0A1V5R7L2-F1
#
_cell.length_a   1.000
_cell.length_b   1.000
_cell.length_c   1.000
_cell.angle_alpha   90.00
_cell.angle_beta   90.00
_cell.angle_gamma   90.00
#
_symmetry.space_group_name_H-M   'P 1'
#
loop_
_entity.id
_entity.type
_entity.pdbx_description
1 polymer ?
#
loop_
_entity_poly.entity_id
_entity_poly.type
_entity_poly.pdbx_seq_one_letter_code
_entity_poly.pdbx_strand_id
1 'polypeptide(L)'
;MRNFREAVLSLVARIPEGQVATYGQIALMAGFPRRPRQVGIAARGRFWGALAQADRLRAEGVAVDQGGLLDLEAHRWNGEFTKAARNR
;
A
#
# COMPACT_ATOMS: atom_id res chain seq x y z
N MET A 1 -9.48 9.50 18.77
CA MET A 1 -9.83 8.97 17.42
C MET A 1 -8.53 8.65 16.69
N ARG A 2 -8.41 7.55 15.95
CA ARG A 2 -7.24 7.35 15.07
C ARG A 2 -7.27 8.40 13.96
N ASN A 3 -6.18 9.12 13.74
CA ASN A 3 -6.10 10.07 12.64
C ASN A 3 -5.83 9.36 11.30
N PHE A 4 -6.09 10.05 10.19
CA PHE A 4 -5.95 9.46 8.84
C PHE A 4 -4.54 8.92 8.58
N ARG A 5 -3.50 9.60 9.08
CA ARG A 5 -2.09 9.24 8.87
C ARG A 5 -1.73 7.98 9.66
N GLU A 6 -2.16 7.88 10.91
CA GLU A 6 -2.01 6.67 11.74
C GLU A 6 -2.70 5.47 11.11
N ALA A 7 -3.95 5.62 10.68
CA ALA A 7 -4.70 4.54 10.03
C ALA A 7 -3.97 4.01 8.79
N VAL A 8 -3.53 4.90 7.90
CA VAL A 8 -2.72 4.57 6.72
C VAL A 8 -1.40 3.91 7.10
N LEU A 9 -0.60 4.49 8.00
CA LEU A 9 0.71 3.95 8.37
C LEU A 9 0.59 2.58 9.06
N SER A 10 -0.42 2.37 9.90
CA SER A 10 -0.68 1.08 10.55
C SER A 10 -1.14 -0.04 9.59
N LEU A 11 -1.61 0.31 8.39
CA LEU A 11 -1.93 -0.64 7.33
C LEU A 11 -0.73 -0.89 6.41
N VAL A 12 0.03 0.15 6.06
CA VAL A 12 1.28 0.01 5.28
C VAL A 12 2.30 -0.84 6.03
N ALA A 13 2.40 -0.71 7.36
CA ALA A 13 3.25 -1.56 8.20
C ALA A 13 2.74 -3.01 8.40
N ARG A 14 1.65 -3.41 7.72
CA ARG A 14 1.12 -4.79 7.70
C ARG A 14 1.18 -5.46 6.32
N ILE A 15 1.72 -4.76 5.31
CA ILE A 15 1.99 -5.36 3.99
C ILE A 15 3.18 -6.33 4.17
N PRO A 16 3.03 -7.63 3.82
CA PRO A 16 4.14 -8.58 3.87
C PRO A 16 5.22 -8.26 2.83
N GLU A 17 6.45 -8.70 3.09
CA GLU A 17 7.52 -8.69 2.09
C GLU A 17 7.09 -9.41 0.80
N GLY A 18 7.47 -8.85 -0.34
CA GLY A 18 7.14 -9.42 -1.65
C GLY A 18 5.70 -9.14 -2.11
N GLN A 19 4.93 -8.33 -1.36
CA GLN A 19 3.55 -7.96 -1.67
C GLN A 19 3.36 -6.44 -1.76
N VAL A 20 2.37 -6.03 -2.55
CA VAL A 20 2.06 -4.62 -2.82
C VAL A 20 0.59 -4.31 -2.60
N ALA A 21 0.31 -3.07 -2.17
CA ALA A 21 -1.05 -2.58 -1.96
C ALA A 21 -1.24 -1.23 -2.65
N THR A 22 -2.32 -1.09 -3.42
CA THR A 22 -2.64 0.18 -4.08
C THR A 22 -3.10 1.24 -3.08
N TYR A 23 -2.89 2.53 -3.40
CA TYR A 23 -3.45 3.63 -2.62
C TYR A 23 -4.99 3.58 -2.49
N GLY A 24 -5.67 2.92 -3.43
CA GLY A 24 -7.11 2.63 -3.35
C GLY A 24 -7.45 1.62 -2.26
N GLN A 25 -6.77 0.46 -2.26
CA GLN A 25 -6.93 -0.57 -1.20
C GLN A 25 -6.63 0.01 0.19
N ILE A 26 -5.49 0.71 0.37
CA ILE A 26 -5.12 1.28 1.66
C ILE A 26 -6.14 2.34 2.13
N ALA A 27 -6.66 3.18 1.22
CA ALA A 27 -7.70 4.15 1.58
C ALA A 27 -9.03 3.48 1.96
N LEU A 28 -9.43 2.41 1.27
CA LEU A 28 -10.61 1.62 1.59
C LEU A 28 -10.47 0.92 2.95
N MET A 29 -9.37 0.20 3.17
CA MET A 29 -9.07 -0.51 4.42
C MET A 29 -8.91 0.43 5.62
N ALA A 30 -8.47 1.68 5.41
CA ALA A 30 -8.40 2.71 6.45
C ALA A 30 -9.77 3.33 6.81
N GLY A 31 -10.86 2.96 6.13
CA GLY A 31 -12.20 3.55 6.31
C GLY A 31 -12.41 4.89 5.59
N PHE A 32 -11.55 5.21 4.61
CA PHE A 32 -11.52 6.49 3.91
C PHE A 32 -11.52 6.35 2.36
N PRO A 33 -12.46 5.59 1.75
CA PRO A 33 -12.39 5.21 0.33
C PRO A 33 -12.33 6.38 -0.65
N ARG A 34 -12.85 7.57 -0.29
CA ARG A 34 -12.77 8.79 -1.13
C ARG A 34 -11.47 9.59 -0.98
N ARG A 35 -10.43 9.07 -0.30
CA ARG A 35 -9.16 9.77 -0.03
C ARG A 35 -7.85 9.11 -0.57
N PRO A 36 -7.84 8.33 -1.67
CA PRO A 36 -6.64 7.59 -2.11
C PRO A 36 -5.44 8.49 -2.45
N ARG A 37 -5.67 9.66 -3.06
CA ARG A 37 -4.58 10.62 -3.33
C ARG A 37 -3.86 11.11 -2.06
N GLN A 38 -4.55 11.12 -0.91
CA GLN A 38 -3.97 11.53 0.36
C GLN A 38 -3.10 10.43 1.00
N VAL A 39 -3.29 9.15 0.65
CA VAL A 39 -2.38 8.05 1.04
C VAL A 39 -1.00 8.28 0.42
N GLY A 40 -0.95 8.58 -0.88
CA GLY A 40 0.30 8.93 -1.57
C GLY A 40 0.97 10.17 -0.97
N ILE A 41 0.21 11.21 -0.61
CA ILE A 41 0.75 12.39 0.08
C ILE A 41 1.32 12.03 1.46
N ALA A 42 0.62 11.21 2.25
CA ALA A 42 1.10 10.77 3.57
C ALA A 42 2.39 9.95 3.50
N ALA A 43 2.61 9.23 2.39
CA ALA A 43 3.80 8.44 2.13
C ALA A 43 4.95 9.22 1.46
N ARG A 44 4.69 10.36 0.78
CA ARG A 44 5.71 11.15 0.05
C ARG A 44 6.91 11.56 0.91
N GLY A 45 6.70 11.92 2.17
CA GLY A 45 7.78 12.22 3.13
C GLY A 45 8.66 11.02 3.52
N ARG A 46 8.49 9.87 2.88
CA ARG A 46 9.22 8.61 3.11
C ARG A 46 9.63 7.91 1.79
N PHE A 47 9.42 8.55 0.64
CA PHE A 47 9.58 7.90 -0.66
C PHE A 47 10.97 8.05 -1.28
N TRP A 48 11.47 6.93 -1.77
CA TRP A 48 12.82 6.69 -2.32
C TRP A 48 13.09 7.32 -3.70
N GLY A 49 12.15 8.11 -4.25
CA GLY A 49 12.00 8.24 -5.70
C GLY A 49 11.51 6.93 -6.34
N ALA A 50 11.29 6.93 -7.66
CA ALA A 50 10.75 5.75 -8.36
C ALA A 50 11.76 4.61 -8.50
N LEU A 51 13.01 4.91 -8.85
CA LEU A 51 14.07 3.91 -9.06
C LEU A 51 14.34 3.10 -7.78
N ALA A 52 14.69 3.78 -6.68
CA ALA A 52 14.92 3.09 -5.41
C ALA A 52 13.62 2.61 -4.71
N GLN A 53 12.43 2.83 -5.28
CA GLN A 53 11.25 2.01 -4.96
C GLN A 53 11.31 0.67 -5.71
N ALA A 54 11.56 0.70 -7.03
CA ALA A 54 11.69 -0.50 -7.85
C ALA A 54 12.82 -1.42 -7.36
N ASP A 55 13.96 -0.88 -6.95
CA ASP A 55 15.09 -1.69 -6.48
C ASP A 55 14.82 -2.37 -5.14
N ARG A 56 14.07 -1.72 -4.25
CA ARG A 56 13.63 -2.34 -2.98
C ARG A 56 12.54 -3.39 -3.22
N LEU A 57 11.61 -3.14 -4.14
CA LEU A 57 10.65 -4.15 -4.60
C LEU A 57 11.36 -5.39 -5.19
N ARG A 58 12.38 -5.20 -6.03
CA ARG A 58 13.20 -6.30 -6.57
C ARG A 58 13.96 -7.05 -5.48
N ALA A 59 14.46 -6.36 -4.44
CA ALA A 59 15.11 -7.00 -3.30
C ALA A 59 14.15 -7.87 -2.46
N GLU A 60 12.85 -7.52 -2.44
CA GLU A 60 11.76 -8.33 -1.87
C GLU A 60 11.24 -9.42 -2.84
N GLY A 61 11.88 -9.62 -4.00
CA GLY A 61 11.46 -10.60 -5.01
C GLY A 61 10.28 -10.16 -5.89
N VAL A 62 9.84 -8.91 -5.83
CA VAL A 62 8.81 -8.36 -6.72
C VAL A 62 9.42 -8.02 -8.08
N ALA A 63 8.91 -8.65 -9.13
CA ALA A 63 9.36 -8.38 -10.49
C ALA A 63 8.91 -6.98 -10.96
N VAL A 64 9.87 -6.06 -11.13
CA VAL A 64 9.64 -4.71 -11.67
C VAL A 64 10.48 -4.52 -12.94
N ASP A 65 9.82 -4.19 -14.05
CA ASP A 65 10.45 -4.04 -15.38
C ASP A 65 11.28 -2.74 -15.50
N GLN A 66 11.81 -2.48 -16.71
CA GLN A 66 12.61 -1.27 -17.00
C GLN A 66 11.76 0.01 -17.08
N GLY A 67 10.44 -0.09 -17.30
CA GLY A 67 9.50 1.03 -17.25
C GLY A 67 9.00 1.36 -15.83
N GLY A 68 9.31 0.52 -14.84
CA GLY A 68 8.80 0.65 -13.47
C GLY A 68 7.43 0.00 -13.25
N LEU A 69 6.97 -0.85 -14.18
CA LEU A 69 5.73 -1.61 -14.07
C LEU A 69 5.97 -2.97 -13.40
N LEU A 70 4.93 -3.51 -12.77
CA LEU A 70 4.92 -4.80 -12.08
C LEU A 70 3.54 -5.45 -12.20
N ASP A 71 3.48 -6.77 -12.07
CA ASP A 71 2.21 -7.49 -11.99
C ASP A 71 1.53 -7.23 -10.64
N LEU A 72 0.43 -6.47 -10.68
CA LEU A 72 -0.36 -6.10 -9.52
C LEU A 72 -1.25 -7.23 -8.98
N GLU A 73 -1.46 -8.30 -9.73
CA GLU A 73 -2.29 -9.44 -9.31
C GLU A 73 -1.40 -10.51 -8.66
N ALA A 74 -0.26 -10.85 -9.28
CA ALA A 74 0.73 -11.77 -8.74
C ALA A 74 1.25 -11.36 -7.35
N HIS A 75 1.42 -10.05 -7.12
CA HIS A 75 1.93 -9.50 -5.86
C HIS A 75 0.86 -8.80 -4.99
N ARG A 76 -0.44 -8.94 -5.26
CA ARG A 76 -1.48 -8.24 -4.48
C ARG A 76 -1.49 -8.67 -3.00
N TRP A 77 -1.23 -7.73 -2.08
CA TRP A 77 -1.69 -7.91 -0.71
C TRP A 77 -3.22 -7.84 -0.69
N ASN A 78 -3.84 -9.03 -0.63
CA ASN A 78 -5.31 -9.15 -0.57
C ASN A 78 -5.88 -8.66 0.77
N GLY A 79 -5.05 -8.65 1.81
CA GLY A 79 -5.36 -8.12 3.13
C GLY A 79 -6.27 -9.03 3.95
N GLU A 80 -5.98 -9.16 5.24
CA GLU A 80 -7.00 -9.64 6.17
C GLU A 80 -8.03 -8.53 6.39
N PHE A 81 -9.20 -8.69 5.76
CA PHE A 81 -10.42 -7.98 6.14
C PHE A 81 -10.85 -8.43 7.55
N THR A 82 -10.21 -7.87 8.59
CA THR A 82 -10.56 -8.09 10.00
C THR A 82 -12.06 -7.91 10.17
N LYS A 83 -12.74 -8.97 10.62
CA LYS A 83 -14.19 -9.18 10.44
C LYS A 83 -15.10 -8.06 10.99
N ALA A 84 -14.58 -7.21 11.87
CA ALA A 84 -15.26 -6.05 12.47
C ALA A 84 -15.81 -5.00 11.47
N ALA A 85 -15.38 -5.00 10.20
CA ALA A 85 -15.86 -4.04 9.20
C ALA A 85 -17.07 -4.50 8.36
N ARG A 86 -17.54 -5.74 8.54
CA ARG A 86 -18.55 -6.38 7.66
C ARG A 86 -19.98 -6.35 8.19
N ASN A 87 -20.32 -5.38 9.05
CA ASN A 87 -21.65 -5.25 9.65
C ASN A 87 -22.04 -3.77 9.81
N ARG A 88 -22.54 -3.16 8.74
CA ARG A 88 -23.17 -1.84 8.67
C ARG A 88 -23.96 -1.69 7.38
#